data_AF-A0A672RWH4-F1
#
_entry.id   AF-A0A672RWH4-F1
#
_cell.length_a   1.000
_cell.length_b   1.000
_cell.length_c   1.000
_cell.angle_alpha   90.00
_cell.angle_beta   90.00
_cell.angle_gamma   90.00
#
_symmetry.space_group_name_H-M   'P 1'
#
loop_
_entity.id
_entity.type
_entity.pdbx_description
1 polymer ?
#
loop_
_entity_poly.entity_id
_entity_poly.type
_entity_poly.pdbx_seq_one_letter_code
_entity_poly.pdbx_strand_id
1 'polypeptide(L)'
;MSGQNSDQLHRTTLAIYTSIMEQFNPGLQRLAALGSNYIQAFQALALTSEAYFNALSKMGEQAMQSMSSRLLGDVLVQISDSQRRITNELEGVFRWFHSEVLREMDDNVRLDKEYILNSRRRYEIEVRNQASTLERQMRRGVPQDGSEYVHFLRECQREALKEEERRYRFLAEKHSGFTQSIAYLMNKTGGGLQNRAEGWKDLVNHTRESRPRTPSRFSILKNSIVHTTTITITIQRNDIV
;
A
#
# COMPACT_ATOMS: atom_id res chain seq x y z
N MET A 1 -2.52 42.47 -19.63
CA MET A 1 -2.54 41.37 -18.65
C MET A 1 -3.01 41.94 -17.32
N SER A 2 -4.31 41.89 -17.03
CA SER A 2 -4.84 42.46 -15.78
C SER A 2 -4.44 41.56 -14.61
N GLY A 3 -3.57 42.05 -13.72
CA GLY A 3 -3.23 41.35 -12.48
C GLY A 3 -4.49 41.03 -11.68
N GLN A 4 -4.48 39.92 -10.94
CA GLN A 4 -5.57 39.57 -10.03
C GLN A 4 -5.97 40.76 -9.17
N ASN A 5 -7.28 41.06 -9.15
CA ASN A 5 -7.86 42.12 -8.33
C ASN A 5 -7.68 41.77 -6.83
N SER A 6 -7.48 42.77 -5.95
CA SER A 6 -7.27 42.59 -4.50
C SER A 6 -8.35 41.70 -3.86
N ASP A 7 -9.60 41.88 -4.26
CA ASP A 7 -10.74 41.09 -3.77
C ASP A 7 -10.65 39.61 -4.17
N GLN A 8 -10.06 39.33 -5.34
CA GLN A 8 -9.83 37.94 -5.77
C GLN A 8 -8.75 37.30 -4.92
N LEU A 9 -7.62 37.99 -4.71
CA LEU A 9 -6.53 37.51 -3.86
C LEU A 9 -7.05 37.19 -2.45
N HIS A 10 -7.78 38.14 -1.84
CA HIS A 10 -8.34 37.96 -0.51
C HIS A 10 -9.28 36.75 -0.42
N ARG A 11 -10.23 36.64 -1.36
CA ARG A 11 -11.17 35.49 -1.40
C ARG A 11 -10.44 34.17 -1.57
N THR A 12 -9.46 34.10 -2.46
CA THR A 12 -8.69 32.85 -2.67
C THR A 12 -7.88 32.46 -1.44
N THR A 13 -7.26 33.41 -0.73
CA THR A 13 -6.52 33.12 0.51
C THR A 13 -7.44 32.54 1.59
N LEU A 14 -8.63 33.11 1.79
CA LEU A 14 -9.62 32.56 2.72
C LEU A 14 -10.14 31.19 2.26
N ALA A 15 -10.32 30.99 0.96
CA ALA A 15 -10.73 29.71 0.39
C ALA A 15 -9.70 28.60 0.67
N ILE A 16 -8.39 28.90 0.61
CA ILE A 16 -7.34 27.93 0.94
C ILE A 16 -7.43 27.50 2.40
N TYR A 17 -7.51 28.44 3.35
CA TYR A 17 -7.68 28.09 4.77
C TYR A 17 -8.96 27.28 5.03
N THR A 18 -10.04 27.62 4.33
CA THR A 18 -11.32 26.90 4.42
C THR A 18 -11.18 25.48 3.86
N SER A 19 -10.55 25.32 2.69
CA SER A 19 -10.25 24.03 2.08
C SER A 19 -9.44 23.12 3.01
N ILE A 20 -8.40 23.66 3.65
CA ILE A 20 -7.58 22.89 4.60
C ILE A 20 -8.43 22.37 5.77
N MET A 21 -9.29 23.22 6.33
CA MET A 21 -10.11 22.88 7.50
C MET A 21 -11.27 21.94 7.19
N GLU A 22 -11.94 22.17 6.06
CA GLU A 22 -13.20 21.50 5.73
C GLU A 22 -13.02 20.29 4.80
N GLN A 23 -11.89 20.23 4.08
CA GLN A 23 -11.62 19.15 3.12
C GLN A 23 -10.37 18.35 3.51
N PHE A 24 -9.22 19.01 3.64
CA PHE A 24 -7.96 18.30 3.89
C PHE A 24 -7.96 17.58 5.24
N ASN A 25 -8.25 18.27 6.35
CA ASN A 25 -8.20 17.67 7.70
C ASN A 25 -9.21 16.53 7.90
N PRO A 26 -10.49 16.67 7.49
CA PRO A 26 -11.43 15.54 7.50
C PRO A 26 -11.00 14.40 6.57
N GLY A 27 -10.42 14.72 5.41
CA GLY A 27 -9.86 13.73 4.48
C GLY A 27 -8.70 12.95 5.10
N LEU A 28 -7.78 13.63 5.79
CA LEU A 28 -6.65 13.04 6.49
C LEU A 28 -7.11 12.14 7.64
N GLN A 29 -8.10 12.58 8.42
CA GLN A 29 -8.71 11.77 9.49
C GLN A 29 -9.34 10.49 8.94
N ARG A 30 -10.08 10.59 7.82
CA ARG A 30 -10.65 9.42 7.14
C ARG A 30 -9.56 8.49 6.63
N LEU A 31 -8.46 9.03 6.10
CA LEU A 31 -7.33 8.25 5.63
C LEU A 31 -6.65 7.48 6.78
N ALA A 32 -6.47 8.11 7.94
CA ALA A 32 -5.92 7.44 9.14
C ALA A 32 -6.82 6.28 9.60
N ALA A 33 -8.14 6.46 9.59
CA ALA A 33 -9.10 5.39 9.89
C ALA A 33 -9.02 4.22 8.89
N LEU A 34 -8.91 4.52 7.59
CA LEU A 34 -8.70 3.50 6.56
C LEU A 34 -7.36 2.76 6.74
N GLY A 35 -6.31 3.48 7.13
CA GLY A 35 -5.02 2.89 7.47
C GLY A 35 -5.09 1.93 8.65
N SER A 36 -5.89 2.27 9.67
CA SER A 36 -6.14 1.38 10.81
C SER A 36 -6.85 0.10 10.40
N ASN A 37 -7.88 0.20 9.53
CA ASN A 37 -8.55 -0.96 8.96
C ASN A 37 -7.60 -1.81 8.12
N TYR A 38 -6.67 -1.18 7.40
CA TYR A 38 -5.67 -1.90 6.62
C TYR A 38 -4.71 -2.72 7.50
N ILE A 39 -4.26 -2.16 8.62
CA ILE A 39 -3.47 -2.92 9.63
C ILE A 39 -4.27 -4.10 10.18
N GLN A 40 -5.55 -3.91 10.53
CA GLN A 40 -6.39 -4.98 11.05
C GLN A 40 -6.56 -6.11 10.03
N ALA A 41 -6.77 -5.78 8.76
CA ALA A 41 -6.85 -6.77 7.69
C ALA A 41 -5.53 -7.56 7.55
N PHE A 42 -4.39 -6.88 7.65
CA PHE A 42 -3.09 -7.55 7.65
C PHE A 42 -2.89 -8.46 8.88
N GLN A 43 -3.28 -8.03 10.08
CA GLN A 43 -3.20 -8.86 11.29
C GLN A 43 -4.05 -10.12 11.17
N ALA A 44 -5.26 -10.02 10.60
CA ALA A 44 -6.09 -11.17 10.32
C ALA A 44 -5.43 -12.14 9.30
N LEU A 45 -4.79 -11.59 8.26
CA LEU A 45 -4.00 -12.38 7.31
C LEU A 45 -2.84 -13.11 8.00
N ALA A 46 -2.08 -12.42 8.86
CA ALA A 46 -0.94 -13.00 9.56
C ALA A 46 -1.36 -14.14 10.50
N LEU A 47 -2.45 -13.96 11.24
CA LEU A 47 -2.99 -15.01 12.13
C LEU A 47 -3.46 -16.24 11.36
N THR A 48 -4.19 -16.02 10.26
CA THR A 48 -4.72 -17.13 9.45
C THR A 48 -3.62 -17.83 8.64
N SER A 49 -2.61 -17.10 8.17
CA SER A 49 -1.44 -17.68 7.51
C SER A 49 -0.61 -18.52 8.47
N GLU A 50 -0.40 -18.04 9.71
CA GLU A 50 0.30 -18.81 10.75
C GLU A 50 -0.39 -20.15 11.02
N ALA A 51 -1.72 -20.14 11.20
CA ALA A 51 -2.48 -21.37 11.41
C ALA A 51 -2.33 -22.36 10.24
N TYR A 52 -2.41 -21.88 9.01
CA TYR A 52 -2.25 -22.69 7.80
C TYR A 52 -0.85 -23.31 7.69
N PHE A 53 0.20 -22.50 7.84
CA PHE A 53 1.58 -22.98 7.71
C PHE A 53 2.02 -23.83 8.90
N ASN A 54 1.44 -23.66 10.08
CA ASN A 54 1.62 -24.60 11.19
C ASN A 54 1.04 -25.98 10.85
N ALA A 55 -0.15 -26.04 10.25
CA ALA A 55 -0.74 -27.29 9.79
C ALA A 55 0.11 -27.94 8.66
N LEU A 56 0.61 -27.14 7.72
CA LEU A 56 1.50 -27.62 6.65
C LEU A 56 2.80 -28.20 7.20
N SER A 57 3.43 -27.52 8.17
CA SER A 57 4.63 -27.98 8.87
C SER A 57 4.39 -29.34 9.53
N LYS A 58 3.25 -29.51 10.20
CA LYS A 58 2.88 -30.78 10.85
C LYS A 58 2.73 -31.92 9.85
N MET A 59 2.16 -31.67 8.67
CA MET A 59 2.14 -32.66 7.58
C MET A 59 3.55 -32.99 7.08
N GLY A 60 4.43 -31.98 7.01
CA GLY A 60 5.84 -32.17 6.70
C GLY A 60 6.54 -33.09 7.70
N GLU A 61 6.36 -32.85 9.00
CA GLU A 61 6.91 -33.69 10.08
C GLU A 61 6.43 -35.15 9.98
N GLN A 62 5.15 -35.38 9.69
CA GLN A 62 4.62 -36.72 9.45
C GLN A 62 5.27 -37.40 8.24
N ALA A 63 5.46 -36.67 7.13
CA ALA A 63 6.13 -37.19 5.95
C ALA A 63 7.62 -37.50 6.21
N MET A 64 8.29 -36.75 7.08
CA MET A 64 9.67 -37.02 7.50
C MET A 64 9.84 -38.35 8.24
N GLN A 65 8.82 -38.76 8.99
CA GLN A 65 8.78 -40.05 9.69
C GLN A 65 8.48 -41.22 8.74
N SER A 66 7.98 -40.94 7.54
CA SER A 66 7.73 -41.98 6.53
C SER A 66 9.01 -42.52 5.89
N MET A 67 8.95 -43.75 5.38
CA MET A 67 10.09 -44.37 4.68
C MET A 67 10.29 -43.85 3.26
N SER A 68 9.22 -43.40 2.59
CA SER A 68 9.26 -43.02 1.17
C SER A 68 9.27 -41.52 0.90
N SER A 69 8.87 -40.70 1.87
CA SER A 69 8.52 -39.29 1.63
C SER A 69 9.31 -38.32 2.48
N ARG A 70 10.44 -38.76 3.07
CA ARG A 70 11.24 -37.94 3.98
C ARG A 70 11.71 -36.62 3.35
N LEU A 71 12.19 -36.65 2.11
CA LEU A 71 12.61 -35.45 1.37
C LEU A 71 11.46 -34.49 1.10
N LEU A 72 10.26 -35.00 0.82
CA LEU A 72 9.07 -34.17 0.63
C LEU A 72 8.64 -33.52 1.95
N GLY A 73 8.79 -34.24 3.06
CA GLY A 73 8.51 -33.70 4.39
C GLY A 73 9.41 -32.50 4.73
N ASP A 74 10.71 -32.61 4.45
CA ASP A 74 11.67 -31.51 4.63
C ASP A 74 11.28 -30.27 3.78
N VAL A 75 10.91 -30.47 2.51
CA VAL A 75 10.41 -29.38 1.64
C VAL A 75 9.18 -28.70 2.25
N LEU A 76 8.21 -29.45 2.77
CA LEU A 76 6.99 -28.89 3.37
C LEU A 76 7.28 -28.06 4.64
N VAL A 77 8.19 -28.51 5.49
CA VAL A 77 8.63 -27.76 6.68
C VAL A 77 9.34 -26.48 6.25
N GLN A 78 10.27 -26.55 5.30
CA GLN A 78 11.00 -25.38 4.80
C GLN A 78 10.09 -24.33 4.15
N ILE A 79 9.07 -24.75 3.39
CA ILE A 79 8.06 -23.84 2.84
C ILE A 79 7.34 -23.11 3.96
N SER A 80 6.89 -23.86 4.97
CA SER A 80 6.16 -23.32 6.13
C SER A 80 7.00 -22.30 6.90
N ASP A 81 8.26 -22.62 7.17
CA ASP A 81 9.23 -21.71 7.79
C ASP A 81 9.46 -20.43 6.98
N SER A 82 9.56 -20.57 5.67
CA SER A 82 9.80 -19.44 4.78
C SER A 82 8.64 -18.45 4.79
N GLN A 83 7.40 -18.96 4.80
CA GLN A 83 6.20 -18.15 4.84
C GLN A 83 6.00 -17.45 6.19
N ARG A 84 6.28 -18.13 7.30
CA ARG A 84 6.30 -17.49 8.64
C ARG A 84 7.32 -16.36 8.71
N ARG A 85 8.55 -16.57 8.23
CA ARG A 85 9.61 -15.54 8.21
C ARG A 85 9.20 -14.30 7.41
N ILE A 86 8.62 -14.48 6.22
CA ILE A 86 8.16 -13.37 5.37
C ILE A 86 7.03 -12.60 6.06
N THR A 87 6.06 -13.31 6.64
CA THR A 87 4.94 -12.71 7.38
C THR A 87 5.44 -11.86 8.55
N ASN A 88 6.42 -12.36 9.32
CA ASN A 88 7.00 -11.64 10.46
C ASN A 88 7.78 -10.38 10.03
N GLU A 89 8.53 -10.45 8.93
CA GLU A 89 9.22 -9.27 8.39
C GLU A 89 8.22 -8.22 7.89
N LEU A 90 7.14 -8.64 7.24
CA LEU A 90 6.06 -7.76 6.78
C LEU A 90 5.30 -7.13 7.97
N GLU A 91 5.11 -7.86 9.06
CA GLU A 91 4.57 -7.30 10.32
C GLU A 91 5.45 -6.17 10.88
N GLY A 92 6.77 -6.28 10.75
CA GLY A 92 7.70 -5.19 11.05
C GLY A 92 7.38 -3.91 10.25
N VAL A 93 7.12 -4.05 8.95
CA VAL A 93 6.75 -2.94 8.07
C VAL A 93 5.40 -2.32 8.47
N PHE A 94 4.40 -3.13 8.84
CA PHE A 94 3.10 -2.62 9.31
C PHE A 94 3.18 -1.95 10.69
N ARG A 95 4.07 -2.41 11.58
CA ARG A 95 4.34 -1.70 12.85
C ARG A 95 4.95 -0.32 12.62
N TRP A 96 5.89 -0.22 11.68
CA TRP A 96 6.46 1.06 11.27
C TRP A 96 5.40 1.96 10.61
N PHE A 97 4.55 1.42 9.73
CA PHE A 97 3.44 2.17 9.14
C PHE A 97 2.51 2.75 10.21
N HIS A 98 2.18 1.97 11.22
CA HIS A 98 1.39 2.45 12.34
C HIS A 98 2.09 3.59 13.12
N SER A 99 3.37 3.42 13.47
CA SER A 99 4.08 4.38 14.32
C SER A 99 4.47 5.68 13.60
N GLU A 100 4.94 5.58 12.35
CA GLU A 100 5.53 6.70 11.63
C GLU A 100 4.57 7.37 10.64
N VAL A 101 3.48 6.69 10.25
CA VAL A 101 2.51 7.23 9.29
C VAL A 101 1.20 7.54 10.00
N LEU A 102 0.51 6.53 10.54
CA LEU A 102 -0.83 6.74 11.07
C LEU A 102 -0.85 7.62 12.32
N ARG A 103 0.05 7.38 13.27
CA ARG A 103 0.14 8.21 14.48
C ARG A 103 0.41 9.68 14.15
N GLU A 104 1.32 9.94 13.21
CA GLU A 104 1.61 11.31 12.79
C GLU A 104 0.44 11.96 12.04
N MET A 105 -0.33 11.20 11.26
CA MET A 105 -1.57 11.72 10.67
C MET A 105 -2.57 12.15 11.76
N ASP A 106 -2.79 11.30 12.76
CA ASP A 106 -3.71 11.59 13.86
C ASP A 106 -3.27 12.82 14.67
N ASP A 107 -1.98 12.90 14.99
CA ASP A 107 -1.41 14.06 15.69
C ASP A 107 -1.52 15.33 14.86
N ASN A 108 -1.22 15.26 13.57
CA ASN A 108 -1.36 16.39 12.66
C ASN A 108 -2.82 16.86 12.60
N VAL A 109 -3.81 15.98 12.38
CA VAL A 109 -5.23 16.38 12.37
C VAL A 109 -5.63 17.11 13.65
N ARG A 110 -5.15 16.63 14.80
CA ARG A 110 -5.46 17.22 16.10
C ARG A 110 -4.86 18.63 16.27
N LEU A 111 -3.58 18.79 15.93
CA LEU A 111 -2.85 20.04 16.11
C LEU A 111 -3.19 21.08 15.02
N ASP A 112 -3.48 20.60 13.81
CA ASP A 112 -3.63 21.46 12.63
C ASP A 112 -4.86 22.35 12.69
N LYS A 113 -5.91 21.88 13.37
CA LYS A 113 -7.17 22.62 13.54
C LYS A 113 -6.94 23.98 14.19
N GLU A 114 -6.22 24.03 15.32
CA GLU A 114 -5.94 25.29 16.02
C GLU A 114 -4.93 26.13 15.25
N TYR A 115 -3.91 25.49 14.67
CA TYR A 115 -2.88 26.17 13.90
C TYR A 115 -3.49 26.95 12.72
N ILE A 116 -4.32 26.31 11.89
CA ILE A 116 -4.93 26.96 10.72
C ILE A 116 -5.96 28.00 11.12
N LEU A 117 -6.76 27.73 12.17
CA LEU A 117 -7.71 28.72 12.67
C LEU A 117 -7.01 30.01 13.11
N ASN A 118 -5.89 29.89 13.85
CA ASN A 118 -5.11 31.03 14.29
C ASN A 118 -4.42 31.75 13.12
N SER A 119 -3.87 31.02 12.15
CA SER A 119 -3.27 31.59 10.95
C SER A 119 -4.28 32.38 10.11
N ARG A 120 -5.50 31.84 9.91
CA ARG A 120 -6.59 32.53 9.23
C ARG A 120 -6.99 33.81 9.98
N ARG A 121 -7.16 33.75 11.30
CA ARG A 121 -7.53 34.92 12.11
C ARG A 121 -6.48 36.02 12.06
N ARG A 122 -5.19 35.65 12.13
CA ARG A 122 -4.08 36.60 11.99
C ARG A 122 -4.11 37.30 10.63
N TYR A 123 -4.29 36.52 9.57
CA TYR A 123 -4.45 37.06 8.22
C TYR A 123 -5.60 38.06 8.13
N GLU A 124 -6.80 37.71 8.62
CA GLU A 124 -7.97 38.60 8.59
C GLU A 124 -7.72 39.94 9.32
N ILE A 125 -7.03 39.91 10.46
CA ILE A 125 -6.65 41.11 11.22
C ILE A 125 -5.64 41.96 10.43
N GLU A 126 -4.60 41.33 9.87
CA GLU A 126 -3.55 42.02 9.11
C GLU A 126 -4.12 42.69 7.84
N VAL A 127 -5.01 41.99 7.11
CA VAL A 127 -5.71 42.57 5.95
C VAL A 127 -6.53 43.79 6.35
N ARG A 128 -7.30 43.72 7.44
CA ARG A 128 -8.12 44.82 7.93
C ARG A 128 -7.25 46.03 8.31
N ASN A 129 -6.13 45.78 8.99
CA ASN A 129 -5.20 46.84 9.39
C ASN A 129 -4.57 47.51 8.16
N GLN A 130 -4.10 46.73 7.19
CA GLN A 130 -3.53 47.23 5.93
C GLN A 130 -4.54 48.07 5.13
N ALA A 131 -5.78 47.59 5.00
CA ALA A 131 -6.85 48.34 4.34
C ALA A 131 -7.13 49.68 5.04
N SER A 132 -7.18 49.68 6.39
CA SER A 132 -7.40 50.91 7.15
C SER A 132 -6.24 51.92 7.02
N THR A 133 -5.01 51.44 6.85
CA THR A 133 -3.83 52.29 6.63
C THR A 133 -3.89 52.92 5.24
N LEU A 134 -4.23 52.14 4.22
CA LEU A 134 -4.42 52.62 2.85
C LEU A 134 -5.51 53.70 2.78
N GLU A 135 -6.67 53.45 3.40
CA GLU A 135 -7.76 54.44 3.46
C GLU A 135 -7.32 55.76 4.12
N ARG A 136 -6.53 55.70 5.20
CA ARG A 136 -6.00 56.90 5.88
C ARG A 136 -5.02 57.67 5.02
N GLN A 137 -4.15 56.98 4.26
CA GLN A 137 -3.20 57.60 3.35
C GLN A 137 -3.92 58.31 2.18
N MET A 138 -4.93 57.64 1.60
CA MET A 138 -5.77 58.24 0.55
C MET A 138 -6.49 59.51 1.03
N ARG A 139 -7.05 59.49 2.25
CA ARG A 139 -7.68 60.69 2.85
C ARG A 139 -6.70 61.85 3.08
N ARG A 140 -5.42 61.56 3.26
CA ARG A 140 -4.35 62.57 3.47
C ARG A 140 -3.78 63.11 2.15
N GLY A 141 -4.30 62.69 1.00
CA GLY A 141 -3.82 63.14 -0.31
C GLY A 141 -2.41 62.63 -0.65
N VAL A 142 -1.92 61.60 0.05
CA VAL A 142 -0.66 60.95 -0.31
C VAL A 142 -0.91 60.15 -1.58
N PRO A 143 -0.22 60.41 -2.70
CA PRO A 143 -0.35 59.61 -3.91
C PRO A 143 0.26 58.24 -3.64
N GLN A 144 -0.59 57.25 -3.35
CA GLN A 144 -0.17 55.88 -3.16
C GLN A 144 -0.95 55.02 -4.14
N ASP A 145 -0.23 54.39 -5.05
CA ASP A 145 -0.78 53.35 -5.90
C ASP A 145 -1.11 52.15 -5.00
N GLY A 146 -2.28 51.54 -5.14
CA GLY A 146 -2.71 50.39 -4.33
C GLY A 146 -1.83 49.14 -4.49
N SER A 147 -0.72 49.26 -5.22
CA SER A 147 0.27 48.25 -5.52
C SER A 147 0.90 47.63 -4.27
N GLU A 148 1.20 48.40 -3.22
CA GLU A 148 1.74 47.86 -1.96
C GLU A 148 0.74 46.95 -1.24
N TYR A 149 -0.54 47.33 -1.21
CA TYR A 149 -1.61 46.52 -0.62
C TYR A 149 -1.83 45.23 -1.42
N VAL A 150 -1.86 45.34 -2.76
CA VAL A 150 -1.97 44.17 -3.65
C VAL A 150 -0.75 43.25 -3.51
N HIS A 151 0.46 43.81 -3.36
CA HIS A 151 1.67 43.04 -3.11
C HIS A 151 1.60 42.28 -1.78
N PHE A 152 1.18 42.95 -0.71
CA PHE A 152 0.91 42.31 0.59
C PHE A 152 -0.09 41.14 0.46
N LEU A 153 -1.21 41.34 -0.24
CA LEU A 153 -2.20 40.27 -0.43
C LEU A 153 -1.65 39.07 -1.22
N ARG A 154 -0.82 39.32 -2.24
CA ARG A 154 -0.13 38.24 -2.98
C ARG A 154 0.81 37.45 -2.08
N GLU A 155 1.52 38.13 -1.20
CA GLU A 155 2.42 37.48 -0.25
C GLU A 155 1.64 36.60 0.74
N CYS A 156 0.55 37.11 1.31
CA CYS A 156 -0.31 36.29 2.18
C CYS A 156 -0.92 35.07 1.47
N GLN A 157 -1.33 35.24 0.21
CA GLN A 157 -1.85 34.13 -0.60
C GLN A 157 -0.75 33.07 -0.82
N ARG A 158 0.48 33.49 -1.12
CA ARG A 158 1.63 32.61 -1.29
C ARG A 158 1.92 31.81 -0.02
N GLU A 159 1.86 32.44 1.15
CA GLU A 159 2.04 31.74 2.43
C GLU A 159 0.91 30.73 2.70
N ALA A 160 -0.34 31.08 2.41
CA ALA A 160 -1.46 30.13 2.52
C ALA A 160 -1.30 28.93 1.57
N LEU A 161 -0.83 29.15 0.33
CA LEU A 161 -0.52 28.07 -0.62
C LEU A 161 0.61 27.17 -0.12
N LYS A 162 1.65 27.74 0.51
CA LYS A 162 2.72 26.94 1.14
C LYS A 162 2.17 26.08 2.27
N GLU A 163 1.21 26.58 3.04
CA GLU A 163 0.54 25.78 4.06
C GLU A 163 -0.20 24.59 3.46
N GLU A 164 -0.99 24.79 2.41
CA GLU A 164 -1.64 23.70 1.68
C GLU A 164 -0.60 22.69 1.13
N GLU A 165 0.46 23.18 0.48
CA GLU A 165 1.51 22.35 -0.09
C GLU A 165 2.25 21.52 0.97
N ARG A 166 2.56 22.08 2.14
CA ARG A 166 3.21 21.35 3.25
C ARG A 166 2.43 20.11 3.66
N ARG A 167 1.11 20.21 3.70
CA ARG A 167 0.19 19.13 4.10
C ARG A 167 0.16 17.98 3.10
N TYR A 168 0.08 18.30 1.81
CA TYR A 168 0.18 17.28 0.76
C TYR A 168 1.58 16.69 0.63
N ARG A 169 2.63 17.49 0.87
CA ARG A 169 4.02 17.01 0.91
C ARG A 169 4.23 15.99 2.02
N PHE A 170 3.74 16.26 3.23
CA PHE A 170 3.76 15.31 4.35
C PHE A 170 3.14 13.97 3.94
N LEU A 171 1.95 13.98 3.33
CA LEU A 171 1.29 12.77 2.86
C LEU A 171 2.15 12.00 1.85
N ALA A 172 2.72 12.71 0.86
CA ALA A 172 3.57 12.10 -0.15
C ALA A 172 4.84 11.49 0.44
N GLU A 173 5.52 12.20 1.35
CA GLU A 173 6.74 11.74 2.00
C GLU A 173 6.50 10.48 2.83
N LYS A 174 5.46 10.47 3.67
CA LYS A 174 5.12 9.33 4.52
C LYS A 174 4.79 8.07 3.73
N HIS A 175 3.97 8.18 2.69
CA HIS A 175 3.61 7.03 1.85
C HIS A 175 4.75 6.59 0.92
N SER A 176 5.62 7.52 0.51
CA SER A 176 6.84 7.16 -0.21
C SER A 176 7.78 6.34 0.68
N GLY A 177 7.96 6.75 1.94
CA GLY A 177 8.73 5.99 2.93
C GLY A 177 8.16 4.59 3.16
N PHE A 178 6.84 4.48 3.35
CA PHE A 178 6.17 3.18 3.48
C PHE A 178 6.39 2.26 2.26
N THR A 179 6.23 2.82 1.06
CA THR A 179 6.44 2.08 -0.20
C THR A 179 7.89 1.63 -0.33
N GLN A 180 8.84 2.47 0.07
CA GLN A 180 10.26 2.11 0.09
C GLN A 180 10.57 0.99 1.10
N SER A 181 9.94 0.99 2.27
CA SER A 181 10.08 -0.11 3.24
C SER A 181 9.61 -1.45 2.68
N ILE A 182 8.49 -1.45 1.95
CA ILE A 182 7.99 -2.66 1.25
C ILE A 182 8.98 -3.10 0.16
N ALA A 183 9.44 -2.16 -0.67
CA ALA A 183 10.41 -2.46 -1.72
C ALA A 183 11.73 -3.03 -1.17
N TYR A 184 12.21 -2.45 -0.06
CA TYR A 184 13.39 -2.96 0.65
C TYR A 184 13.17 -4.40 1.13
N LEU A 185 12.01 -4.69 1.73
CA LEU A 185 11.66 -6.05 2.15
C LEU A 185 11.66 -7.01 0.97
N MET A 186 10.99 -6.65 -0.13
CA MET A 186 10.95 -7.48 -1.35
C MET A 186 12.35 -7.78 -1.89
N ASN A 187 13.25 -6.80 -1.90
CA ASN A 187 14.62 -6.99 -2.34
C ASN A 187 15.42 -7.87 -1.38
N LYS A 188 15.26 -7.66 -0.06
CA LYS A 188 15.93 -8.43 1.00
C LYS A 188 15.53 -9.91 0.97
N THR A 189 14.24 -10.21 0.81
CA THR A 189 13.71 -11.58 0.91
C THR A 189 13.52 -12.27 -0.44
N GLY A 190 13.35 -11.52 -1.52
CA GLY A 190 12.93 -12.03 -2.83
C GLY A 190 13.93 -13.01 -3.45
N GLY A 191 15.21 -12.63 -3.57
CA GLY A 191 16.23 -13.50 -4.16
C GLY A 191 16.44 -14.79 -3.36
N GLY A 192 16.52 -14.69 -2.03
CA GLY A 192 16.66 -15.85 -1.16
C GLY A 192 15.43 -16.77 -1.16
N LEU A 193 14.23 -16.24 -1.33
CA LEU A 193 13.02 -17.05 -1.50
C LEU A 193 12.99 -17.74 -2.86
N GLN A 194 13.37 -17.04 -3.93
CA GLN A 194 13.42 -17.57 -5.28
C GLN A 194 14.36 -18.78 -5.37
N ASN A 195 15.58 -18.65 -4.83
CA ASN A 195 16.54 -19.76 -4.82
C ASN A 195 16.03 -20.96 -4.03
N ARG A 196 15.37 -20.74 -2.89
CA ARG A 196 14.74 -21.82 -2.10
C ARG A 196 13.61 -22.49 -2.87
N ALA A 197 12.77 -21.72 -3.56
CA ALA A 197 11.67 -22.25 -4.36
C ALA A 197 12.15 -23.14 -5.51
N GLU A 198 13.25 -22.76 -6.16
CA GLU A 198 13.91 -23.58 -7.18
C GLU A 198 14.47 -24.88 -6.57
N GLY A 199 15.17 -24.80 -5.44
CA GLY A 199 15.66 -25.98 -4.73
C GLY A 199 14.55 -26.95 -4.30
N TRP A 200 13.42 -26.44 -3.80
CA TRP A 200 12.25 -27.27 -3.48
C TRP A 200 11.68 -27.95 -4.71
N LYS A 201 11.57 -27.22 -5.84
CA LYS A 201 11.08 -27.78 -7.10
C LYS A 201 11.96 -28.93 -7.58
N ASP A 202 13.28 -28.75 -7.51
CA ASP A 202 14.23 -29.79 -7.89
C ASP A 202 14.09 -31.00 -6.99
N LEU A 203 14.07 -30.83 -5.67
CA LEU A 203 13.87 -31.93 -4.71
C LEU A 203 12.58 -32.72 -4.99
N VAL A 204 11.49 -32.02 -5.29
CA VAL A 204 10.22 -32.66 -5.66
C VAL A 204 10.37 -33.45 -6.96
N ASN A 205 11.07 -32.94 -7.97
CA ASN A 205 11.28 -33.65 -9.24
C ASN A 205 12.13 -34.92 -9.06
N HIS A 206 13.18 -34.88 -8.23
CA HIS A 206 14.02 -36.04 -7.94
C HIS A 206 13.21 -37.23 -7.38
N THR A 207 12.18 -36.95 -6.57
CA THR A 207 11.30 -38.03 -6.04
C THR A 207 10.42 -38.70 -7.09
N ARG A 208 10.26 -38.09 -8.27
CA ARG A 208 9.51 -38.67 -9.40
C ARG A 208 10.36 -39.58 -10.25
N GLU A 209 11.65 -39.27 -10.38
CA GLU A 209 12.61 -40.00 -11.22
C GLU A 209 13.10 -41.29 -10.55
N SER A 210 13.13 -41.33 -9.21
CA SER A 210 13.52 -42.51 -8.43
C SER A 210 12.45 -43.61 -8.34
N ARG A 211 11.24 -43.38 -8.87
CA ARG A 211 10.22 -44.43 -9.01
C ARG A 211 10.47 -45.24 -10.29
N PRO A 212 10.68 -46.57 -10.24
CA PRO A 212 10.60 -47.38 -11.45
C PRO A 212 9.22 -47.14 -12.07
N ARG A 213 9.17 -46.87 -13.38
CA ARG A 213 7.91 -46.64 -14.13
C ARG A 213 7.00 -47.86 -14.01
N THR A 214 6.24 -47.94 -12.92
CA THR A 214 5.09 -48.84 -12.83
C THR A 214 3.97 -48.12 -13.57
N PRO A 215 3.41 -48.70 -14.65
CA PRO A 215 2.30 -48.10 -15.35
C PRO A 215 1.17 -47.87 -14.34
N SER A 216 0.77 -46.62 -14.15
CA SER A 216 -0.33 -46.28 -13.26
C SER A 216 -1.59 -47.01 -13.72
N ARG A 217 -2.46 -47.47 -12.81
CA ARG A 217 -3.71 -48.21 -13.12
C ARG A 217 -4.59 -47.49 -14.16
N PHE A 218 -4.46 -46.17 -14.25
CA PHE A 218 -5.06 -45.32 -15.29
C PHE A 218 -4.50 -45.54 -16.70
N SER A 219 -3.21 -45.84 -16.84
CA SER A 219 -2.58 -46.19 -18.13
C SER A 219 -3.03 -47.58 -18.62
N ILE A 220 -3.25 -48.52 -17.71
CA ILE A 220 -3.76 -49.87 -18.03
C ILE A 220 -5.22 -49.79 -18.50
N LEU A 221 -6.05 -48.98 -17.86
CA LEU A 221 -7.45 -48.76 -18.29
C LEU A 221 -7.53 -48.01 -19.63
N LYS A 222 -6.66 -47.02 -19.87
CA LYS A 222 -6.57 -46.36 -21.18
C LYS A 222 -6.15 -47.34 -22.28
N ASN A 223 -5.16 -48.21 -22.02
CA ASN A 223 -4.73 -49.20 -23.01
C ASN A 223 -5.77 -50.31 -23.27
N SER A 224 -6.55 -50.71 -22.26
CA SER A 224 -7.70 -51.61 -22.46
C SER A 224 -8.80 -50.96 -23.29
N ILE A 225 -9.17 -49.71 -23.02
CA ILE A 225 -10.20 -49.00 -23.80
C ILE A 225 -9.75 -48.80 -25.25
N VAL A 226 -8.48 -48.50 -25.49
CA VAL A 226 -7.91 -48.36 -26.85
C VAL A 226 -7.91 -49.71 -27.58
N HIS A 227 -7.57 -50.82 -26.91
CA HIS A 227 -7.64 -52.16 -27.53
C HIS A 227 -9.08 -52.59 -27.83
N THR A 228 -10.04 -52.37 -26.93
CA THR A 228 -11.45 -52.70 -27.16
C THR A 228 -12.05 -51.86 -28.31
N THR A 229 -11.66 -50.58 -28.42
CA THR A 229 -12.09 -49.70 -29.51
C THR A 229 -11.49 -50.14 -30.86
N THR A 230 -10.20 -50.51 -30.90
CA THR A 230 -9.55 -51.00 -32.13
C THR A 230 -10.13 -52.34 -32.59
N ILE A 231 -10.44 -53.27 -31.68
CA ILE A 231 -11.10 -54.54 -32.00
C ILE A 231 -12.50 -54.31 -32.58
N THR A 232 -13.29 -53.40 -31.98
CA THR A 232 -14.64 -53.07 -32.47
C THR A 232 -14.61 -52.42 -33.86
N ILE A 233 -13.67 -51.51 -34.12
CA ILE A 233 -13.50 -50.88 -35.45
C ILE A 233 -13.04 -51.89 -36.50
N THR A 234 -12.28 -52.91 -36.12
CA THR A 234 -11.78 -53.93 -37.07
C THR A 234 -12.88 -54.93 -37.44
N ILE A 235 -13.76 -55.28 -36.49
CA ILE A 235 -14.92 -56.15 -36.74
C ILE A 235 -15.94 -55.44 -37.66
N GLN A 236 -16.24 -54.17 -37.40
CA GLN A 236 -17.20 -53.40 -38.21
C GLN A 236 -16.73 -53.11 -39.65
N ARG A 237 -15.43 -53.27 -39.94
CA ARG A 237 -14.84 -53.05 -41.27
C ARG A 237 -14.78 -54.32 -42.12
N ASN A 238 -14.97 -55.50 -41.53
CA ASN A 238 -15.00 -56.79 -42.23
C ASN A 238 -16.42 -57.27 -42.60
N ASP A 239 -17.47 -56.57 -42.15
CA ASP A 239 -18.87 -56.86 -42.49
C ASP A 239 -19.41 -55.95 -43.62
N ILE A 240 -18.54 -55.22 -44.33
CA ILE A 240 -18.88 -54.40 -45.50
C ILE A 240 -17.84 -54.59 -46.61
N VAL A 241 -17.68 -55.82 -47.10
CA VAL A 241 -17.33 -56.19 -48.48
C VAL A 241 -17.93 -57.57 -48.77
#